data_AF-H9FL95-F1
#
_entry.id   AF-H9FL95-F1
#
_cell.length_a   1.000
_cell.length_b   1.000
_cell.length_c   1.000
_cell.angle_alpha   90.00
_cell.angle_beta   90.00
_cell.angle_gamma   90.00
#
_symmetry.space_group_name_H-M   'P 1'
#
loop_
_entity.id
_entity.type
_entity.pdbx_description
1 polymer ?
#
loop_
_entity_poly.entity_id
_entity_poly.type
_entity_poly.pdbx_seq_one_letter_code
_entity_poly.pdbx_strand_id
1 'polypeptide(L)'
;LYWHLRSEMHVPSVALRFGLILEAYCRGSTHHMKVLMKQGEALSKLKALNDFVKLSSQKTPKPQTKELMHLCMRQEAYLEALSHLQSPLDPSTLLAEVCVEQCTFMDSKMKPLWIMYSNEEAGSGGSVGIIFKNGDDLRQDMLTLQM
;
A
#
# COMPACT_ATOMS: atom_id res chain seq x y z
N LEU A 1 -10.62 10.18 -7.99
CA LEU A 1 -11.79 10.46 -7.11
C LEU A 1 -11.79 9.60 -5.85
N TYR A 2 -12.03 8.28 -5.96
CA TYR A 2 -12.21 7.38 -4.81
C TYR A 2 -11.16 7.58 -3.69
N TRP A 3 -9.86 7.51 -4.02
CA TRP A 3 -8.79 7.61 -3.02
C TRP A 3 -8.68 8.96 -2.31
N HIS A 4 -9.01 10.08 -2.99
CA HIS A 4 -9.06 11.40 -2.35
C HIS A 4 -10.18 11.48 -1.30
N LEU A 5 -11.35 10.89 -1.58
CA LEU A 5 -12.44 10.85 -0.60
C LEU A 5 -12.15 9.84 0.51
N ARG A 6 -11.65 8.65 0.14
CA ARG A 6 -11.42 7.53 1.05
C ARG A 6 -10.36 7.83 2.11
N SER A 7 -9.34 8.61 1.76
CA SER A 7 -8.26 9.01 2.67
C SER A 7 -8.73 9.94 3.79
N GLU A 8 -9.74 10.77 3.53
CA GLU A 8 -10.30 11.75 4.48
C GLU A 8 -11.48 11.20 5.31
N MET A 9 -11.82 9.91 5.19
CA MET A 9 -12.94 9.29 5.95
C MET A 9 -12.77 9.33 7.47
N HIS A 10 -11.55 9.57 7.96
CA HIS A 10 -11.25 9.74 9.38
C HIS A 10 -11.58 11.14 9.90
N VAL A 11 -11.89 12.11 9.02
CA VAL A 11 -12.22 13.50 9.37
C VAL A 11 -13.74 13.66 9.52
N PRO A 12 -14.28 13.88 10.74
CA PRO A 12 -15.72 13.83 10.99
C PRO A 12 -16.56 14.83 10.17
N SER A 13 -16.02 16.02 9.90
CA SER A 13 -16.72 17.10 9.19
C SER A 13 -17.03 16.77 7.72
N VAL A 14 -16.29 15.86 7.09
CA VAL A 14 -16.48 15.47 5.69
C VAL A 14 -16.95 14.02 5.53
N ALA A 15 -16.80 13.19 6.57
CA ALA A 15 -17.05 11.75 6.51
C ALA A 15 -18.44 11.38 5.97
N LEU A 16 -19.51 12.06 6.40
CA LEU A 16 -20.87 11.79 5.89
C LEU A 16 -20.97 12.07 4.39
N ARG A 17 -20.53 13.26 3.97
CA ARG A 17 -20.59 13.68 2.56
C ARG A 17 -19.77 12.76 1.66
N PHE A 18 -18.54 12.46 2.07
CA PHE A 18 -17.63 11.62 1.31
C PHE A 18 -18.11 10.17 1.28
N GLY A 19 -18.64 9.66 2.40
CA GLY A 19 -19.26 8.34 2.47
C GLY A 19 -20.42 8.17 1.48
N LEU A 20 -21.33 9.15 1.42
CA LEU A 20 -22.46 9.12 0.46
C LEU A 20 -22.00 9.12 -1.00
N ILE A 21 -20.97 9.91 -1.33
CA ILE A 21 -20.41 9.94 -2.70
C ILE A 21 -19.74 8.60 -3.03
N LEU A 22 -18.97 8.04 -2.09
CA LEU A 22 -18.32 6.74 -2.26
C LEU A 22 -19.35 5.62 -2.43
N GLU A 23 -20.44 5.63 -1.67
CA GLU A 23 -21.52 4.66 -1.80
C GLU A 23 -22.16 4.74 -3.20
N ALA A 24 -22.52 5.93 -3.65
CA ALA A 24 -23.09 6.14 -4.98
C ALA A 24 -22.13 5.68 -6.10
N TYR A 25 -20.83 5.98 -5.96
CA TYR A 25 -19.80 5.53 -6.88
C TYR A 25 -19.72 4.00 -6.97
N CYS A 26 -19.69 3.31 -5.82
CA CYS A 26 -19.63 1.85 -5.78
C CYS A 26 -20.88 1.19 -6.38
N ARG A 27 -22.07 1.79 -6.20
CA ARG A 27 -23.30 1.34 -6.86
C ARG A 27 -23.24 1.49 -8.38
N GLY A 28 -22.54 2.52 -8.88
CA GLY A 28 -22.33 2.75 -10.32
C GLY A 28 -21.33 1.81 -11.00
N SER A 29 -20.44 1.16 -10.23
CA SER A 29 -19.50 0.17 -10.78
C SER A 29 -19.10 -0.88 -9.75
N THR A 30 -19.84 -1.99 -9.73
CA THR A 30 -19.58 -3.13 -8.84
C THR A 30 -18.26 -3.85 -9.14
N HIS A 31 -17.83 -3.85 -10.42
CA HIS A 31 -16.53 -4.40 -10.80
C HIS A 31 -15.39 -3.57 -10.22
N HIS A 32 -15.40 -2.24 -10.41
CA HIS A 32 -14.35 -1.38 -9.88
C HIS A 32 -14.35 -1.39 -8.35
N MET A 33 -15.51 -1.50 -7.70
CA MET A 33 -15.58 -1.70 -6.25
C MET A 33 -14.72 -2.90 -5.80
N LYS A 34 -14.78 -4.05 -6.48
CA LYS A 34 -13.95 -5.22 -6.15
C LYS A 34 -12.45 -4.97 -6.34
N VAL A 35 -12.07 -4.25 -7.39
CA VAL A 35 -10.67 -3.85 -7.62
C VAL A 35 -10.17 -2.94 -6.49
N LEU A 36 -10.98 -1.98 -6.04
CA LEU A 36 -10.67 -1.10 -4.93
C LEU A 36 -10.61 -1.84 -3.58
N MET A 37 -11.46 -2.85 -3.39
CA MET A 37 -11.39 -3.73 -2.22
C MET A 37 -10.06 -4.48 -2.16
N LYS A 38 -9.59 -5.02 -3.29
CA LYS A 38 -8.27 -5.67 -3.37
C LYS A 38 -7.13 -4.72 -2.99
N GLN A 39 -7.17 -3.48 -3.47
CA GLN A 39 -6.23 -2.44 -3.06
C GLN A 39 -6.31 -2.14 -1.55
N GLY A 40 -7.51 -2.12 -0.98
CA GLY A 40 -7.73 -1.94 0.46
C GLY A 40 -7.18 -3.08 1.31
N GLU A 41 -7.31 -4.33 0.87
CA GLU A 41 -6.73 -5.51 1.51
C GLU A 41 -5.20 -5.41 1.56
N ALA A 42 -4.58 -5.05 0.43
CA ALA A 42 -3.13 -4.82 0.36
C ALA A 42 -2.68 -3.73 1.35
N LEU A 43 -3.36 -2.59 1.38
CA LEU A 43 -3.06 -1.50 2.33
C LEU A 43 -3.22 -1.92 3.80
N SER A 44 -4.22 -2.75 4.11
CA SER A 44 -4.42 -3.31 5.46
C SER A 44 -3.24 -4.18 5.87
N LYS A 45 -2.76 -5.06 4.98
CA LYS A 45 -1.56 -5.88 5.21
C LYS A 45 -0.30 -5.04 5.35
N LEU A 46 -0.11 -4.02 4.50
CA LEU A 46 1.04 -3.10 4.59
C LEU A 46 1.04 -2.30 5.89
N LYS A 47 -0.14 -1.89 6.39
CA LYS A 47 -0.27 -1.23 7.70
C LYS A 47 0.18 -2.15 8.83
N ALA A 48 -0.31 -3.38 8.87
CA ALA A 48 0.07 -4.36 9.89
C ALA A 48 1.57 -4.69 9.83
N LEU A 49 2.12 -4.85 8.62
CA LEU A 49 3.55 -5.10 8.41
C LEU A 49 4.40 -3.90 8.86
N ASN A 50 3.98 -2.67 8.57
CA ASN A 50 4.68 -1.47 9.01
C ASN A 50 4.69 -1.32 10.54
N ASP A 51 3.57 -1.62 11.20
CA ASP A 51 3.50 -1.61 12.66
C ASP A 51 4.44 -2.67 13.27
N PHE A 52 4.49 -3.86 12.67
CA PHE A 52 5.44 -4.91 13.04
C PHE A 52 6.89 -4.44 12.90
N VAL A 53 7.26 -3.86 11.75
CA VAL A 53 8.62 -3.36 11.48
C VAL A 53 8.99 -2.24 12.47
N LYS A 54 8.07 -1.32 12.77
CA LYS A 54 8.29 -0.25 13.77
C LYS A 54 8.61 -0.83 15.15
N LEU A 55 7.88 -1.85 15.59
CA LEU A 55 8.09 -2.49 16.89
C LEU A 55 9.37 -3.35 16.92
N SER A 56 9.64 -4.12 15.87
CA SER A 56 10.83 -4.98 15.80
C SER A 56 12.11 -4.16 15.70
N SER A 57 12.13 -3.07 14.92
CA SER A 57 13.33 -2.23 14.75
C SER A 57 13.77 -1.48 16.01
N GLN A 58 12.94 -1.44 17.05
CA GLN A 58 13.32 -0.93 18.38
C GLN A 58 14.07 -1.97 19.22
N LYS A 59 13.94 -3.26 18.89
CA LYS A 59 14.45 -4.39 19.68
C LYS A 59 15.61 -5.11 19.01
N THR A 60 15.62 -5.16 17.68
CA THR A 60 16.59 -5.94 16.90
C THR A 60 17.23 -5.10 15.80
N PRO A 61 18.47 -5.39 15.40
CA PRO A 61 19.12 -4.75 14.26
C PRO A 61 18.34 -4.92 12.95
N LYS A 62 18.55 -3.99 12.02
CA LYS A 62 17.87 -3.95 10.71
C LYS A 62 17.89 -5.27 9.93
N PRO A 63 19.00 -6.02 9.82
CA PRO A 63 19.01 -7.30 9.10
C PRO A 63 18.01 -8.31 9.68
N GLN A 64 17.95 -8.44 11.01
CA GLN A 64 17.02 -9.36 11.69
C GLN A 64 15.56 -8.91 11.51
N THR A 65 15.28 -7.61 11.62
CA THR A 65 13.93 -7.09 11.34
C THR A 65 13.52 -7.31 9.89
N LYS A 66 14.46 -7.18 8.93
CA LYS A 66 14.22 -7.43 7.51
C LYS A 66 13.90 -8.91 7.26
N GLU A 67 14.64 -9.84 7.86
CA GLU A 67 14.35 -11.28 7.76
C GLU A 67 12.97 -11.63 8.33
N LEU A 68 12.60 -11.06 9.48
CA LEU A 68 11.27 -11.27 10.06
C LEU A 68 10.15 -10.63 9.21
N MET A 69 10.40 -9.45 8.63
CA MET A 69 9.50 -8.82 7.67
C MET A 69 9.28 -9.74 6.46
N HIS A 70 10.35 -10.31 5.91
CA HIS A 70 10.26 -11.26 4.80
C HIS A 70 9.50 -12.52 5.18
N LEU A 71 9.73 -13.08 6.37
CA LEU A 71 8.97 -14.24 6.87
C LEU A 71 7.47 -13.94 6.95
N CYS A 72 7.08 -12.74 7.42
CA CYS A 72 5.70 -12.30 7.45
C CYS A 72 5.11 -12.17 6.03
N MET A 73 5.86 -11.59 5.09
CA MET A 73 5.41 -11.41 3.71
C MET A 73 5.23 -12.73 2.94
N ARG A 74 6.00 -13.79 3.28
CA ARG A 74 5.88 -15.11 2.66
C ARG A 74 4.67 -15.93 3.15
N GLN A 75 3.91 -15.43 4.13
CA GLN A 75 2.64 -16.05 4.50
C GLN A 75 1.66 -15.97 3.33
N GLU A 76 0.91 -17.04 3.08
CA GLU A 76 -0.04 -17.14 1.95
C GLU A 76 -1.01 -15.94 1.90
N ALA A 77 -1.57 -15.57 3.05
CA ALA A 77 -2.48 -14.43 3.16
C ALA A 77 -1.82 -13.05 2.89
N TYR A 78 -0.49 -12.94 2.94
CA TYR A 78 0.23 -11.74 2.53
C TYR A 78 0.54 -11.76 1.04
N LEU A 79 1.04 -12.89 0.52
CA LEU A 79 1.31 -13.04 -0.92
C LEU A 79 0.04 -12.82 -1.73
N GLU A 80 -1.07 -13.45 -1.35
CA GLU A 80 -2.35 -13.28 -2.01
C GLU A 80 -2.79 -11.82 -2.00
N ALA A 81 -2.75 -11.16 -0.84
CA ALA A 81 -3.22 -9.78 -0.69
C ALA A 81 -2.33 -8.75 -1.39
N LEU A 82 -1.01 -8.98 -1.43
CA LEU A 82 -0.05 -8.03 -1.96
C LEU A 82 0.23 -8.21 -3.46
N SER A 83 -0.11 -9.35 -4.08
CA SER A 83 0.06 -9.61 -5.51
C SER A 83 -1.22 -9.37 -6.34
N HIS A 84 -1.04 -9.20 -7.65
CA HIS A 84 -2.07 -9.06 -8.69
C HIS A 84 -3.12 -7.97 -8.41
N LEU A 85 -2.66 -6.75 -8.19
CA LEU A 85 -3.52 -5.58 -8.00
C LEU A 85 -3.11 -4.41 -8.88
N GLN A 86 -4.06 -3.57 -9.25
CA GLN A 86 -3.75 -2.26 -9.84
C GLN A 86 -3.17 -1.34 -8.75
N SER A 87 -2.14 -0.59 -9.08
CA SER A 87 -1.53 0.36 -8.15
C SER A 87 -2.52 1.48 -7.77
N PRO A 88 -2.67 1.81 -6.47
CA PRO A 88 -3.45 2.98 -6.05
C PRO A 88 -2.87 4.32 -6.51
N LEU A 89 -1.56 4.35 -6.84
CA LEU A 89 -0.86 5.55 -7.34
C LEU A 89 -1.12 5.79 -8.83
N ASP A 90 -1.25 4.70 -9.59
CA ASP A 90 -1.55 4.72 -11.03
C ASP A 90 -2.29 3.42 -11.42
N PRO A 91 -3.59 3.48 -11.77
CA PRO A 91 -4.37 2.28 -12.09
C PRO A 91 -3.91 1.58 -13.38
N SER A 92 -3.12 2.23 -14.24
CA SER A 92 -2.50 1.60 -15.42
C SER A 92 -1.32 0.70 -15.07
N THR A 93 -0.75 0.87 -13.87
CA THR A 93 0.35 0.06 -13.39
C THR A 93 -0.15 -1.18 -12.64
N LEU A 94 0.17 -2.37 -13.16
CA LEU A 94 -0.12 -3.65 -12.50
C LEU A 94 1.01 -4.01 -11.52
N LEU A 95 0.67 -4.16 -10.26
CA LEU A 95 1.52 -4.77 -9.23
C LEU A 95 1.30 -6.28 -9.29
N ALA A 96 2.14 -6.97 -10.09
CA ALA A 96 2.02 -8.40 -10.37
C ALA A 96 2.51 -9.24 -9.18
N GLU A 97 3.75 -9.71 -9.19
CA GLU A 97 4.30 -10.52 -8.09
C GLU A 97 5.15 -9.69 -7.14
N VAL A 98 4.93 -9.83 -5.83
CA VAL A 98 5.76 -9.16 -4.82
C VAL A 98 7.14 -9.84 -4.71
N CYS A 99 8.20 -9.08 -4.98
CA CYS A 99 9.59 -9.55 -4.87
C CYS A 99 10.07 -9.43 -3.41
N VAL A 100 9.68 -10.38 -2.55
CA VAL A 100 9.99 -10.32 -1.10
C VAL A 100 11.46 -10.04 -0.82
N GLU A 101 12.39 -10.69 -1.52
CA GLU A 101 13.84 -10.52 -1.32
C GLU A 101 14.32 -9.07 -1.51
N GLN A 102 13.68 -8.34 -2.43
CA GLN A 102 14.00 -6.95 -2.74
C GLN A 102 13.25 -5.96 -1.82
N CYS A 103 12.26 -6.43 -1.05
CA CYS A 103 11.54 -5.60 -0.11
C CYS A 103 12.40 -5.27 1.11
N THR A 104 12.26 -4.06 1.64
CA THR A 104 13.00 -3.58 2.81
C THR A 104 12.25 -2.43 3.48
N PHE A 105 12.87 -1.76 4.45
CA PHE A 105 12.35 -0.55 5.08
C PHE A 105 13.43 0.51 5.27
N MET A 106 13.01 1.77 5.29
CA MET A 106 13.89 2.93 5.49
C MET A 106 14.16 3.20 6.98
N ASP A 107 15.27 3.87 7.29
CA ASP A 107 15.72 4.07 8.67
C ASP A 107 15.07 5.26 9.39
N SER A 108 14.29 6.07 8.66
CA SER A 108 13.56 7.23 9.20
C SER A 108 12.56 6.84 10.29
N LYS A 109 12.08 7.83 11.06
CA LYS A 109 11.25 7.65 12.27
C LYS A 109 10.06 6.70 12.04
N MET A 110 9.36 6.85 10.92
CA MET A 110 8.13 6.09 10.62
C MET A 110 8.39 4.75 9.92
N LYS A 111 9.65 4.34 9.75
CA LYS A 111 10.08 3.11 9.08
C LYS A 111 9.29 2.78 7.80
N PRO A 112 9.21 3.70 6.81
CA PRO A 112 8.53 3.44 5.54
C PRO A 112 8.95 2.12 4.92
N LEU A 113 7.98 1.33 4.44
CA LEU A 113 8.26 0.08 3.72
C LEU A 113 8.58 0.39 2.26
N TRP A 114 9.56 -0.30 1.72
CA TRP A 114 9.90 -0.32 0.30
C TRP A 114 9.51 -1.68 -0.26
N ILE A 115 8.45 -1.71 -1.08
CA ILE A 115 7.87 -2.94 -1.62
C ILE A 115 8.14 -2.98 -3.12
N MET A 116 8.76 -4.07 -3.58
CA MET A 116 9.12 -4.27 -4.97
C MET A 116 8.21 -5.31 -5.60
N TYR A 117 7.87 -5.07 -6.85
CA TYR A 117 7.05 -5.93 -7.69
C TYR A 117 7.80 -6.27 -8.97
N SER A 118 7.59 -7.47 -9.48
CA SER A 118 8.04 -7.91 -10.80
C SER A 118 6.85 -8.40 -11.61
N ASN A 119 6.79 -7.99 -12.87
CA ASN A 119 5.95 -8.60 -13.87
C ASN A 119 6.82 -9.31 -14.90
N GLU A 120 6.83 -10.64 -14.90
CA GLU A 120 7.59 -11.45 -15.86
C GLU A 120 7.16 -11.18 -17.31
N GLU A 121 5.88 -10.90 -17.54
CA GLU A 121 5.33 -10.60 -18.87
C GLU A 121 5.83 -9.25 -19.43
N ALA A 122 6.26 -8.33 -18.56
CA ALA A 122 6.75 -7.01 -18.94
C ALA A 122 8.29 -6.95 -19.15
N GLY A 123 8.99 -8.09 -19.01
CA GLY A 123 10.44 -8.17 -19.21
C GLY A 123 11.25 -7.31 -18.22
N SER A 124 12.45 -6.86 -18.64
CA SER A 124 13.38 -6.08 -17.80
C SER A 124 12.87 -4.69 -17.39
N GLY A 125 11.78 -4.19 -18.00
CA GLY A 125 11.08 -2.97 -17.58
C GLY A 125 9.95 -3.20 -16.57
N GLY A 126 9.67 -4.44 -16.19
CA GLY A 126 8.53 -4.83 -15.36
C GLY A 126 8.70 -4.69 -13.85
N SER A 127 9.81 -4.10 -13.38
CA SER A 127 10.05 -3.90 -11.95
C SER A 127 9.46 -2.57 -11.48
N VAL A 128 8.51 -2.63 -10.55
CA VAL A 128 7.84 -1.44 -9.99
C VAL A 128 8.02 -1.43 -8.47
N GLY A 129 8.38 -0.27 -7.92
CA GLY A 129 8.51 -0.07 -6.49
C GLY A 129 7.41 0.85 -5.96
N ILE A 130 6.87 0.52 -4.78
CA ILE A 130 6.02 1.43 -4.00
C ILE A 130 6.62 1.65 -2.61
N ILE A 131 6.47 2.87 -2.09
CA ILE A 131 6.81 3.20 -0.71
C ILE A 131 5.51 3.31 0.08
N PHE A 132 5.36 2.49 1.11
CA PHE A 132 4.26 2.61 2.07
C PHE A 132 4.73 3.39 3.30
N LYS A 133 4.17 4.58 3.50
CA LYS A 133 4.36 5.41 4.69
C LYS A 133 3.10 5.42 5.54
N ASN A 134 3.26 5.31 6.85
CA ASN A 134 2.18 5.36 7.80
C ASN A 134 2.58 6.23 9.00
N GLY A 135 1.82 7.30 9.24
CA GLY A 135 1.97 8.22 10.36
C GLY A 135 2.65 9.56 10.01
N ASP A 136 3.03 9.77 8.74
CA ASP A 136 3.28 11.09 8.17
C ASP A 136 2.04 11.52 7.38
N ASP A 137 1.72 12.82 7.36
CA ASP A 137 0.67 13.39 6.51
C ASP A 137 1.25 13.75 5.14
N LEU A 138 0.86 13.01 4.09
CA LEU A 138 1.39 13.16 2.74
C LEU A 138 0.62 14.16 1.86
N ARG A 139 -0.36 14.89 2.40
CA ARG A 139 -1.20 15.79 1.60
C ARG A 139 -0.39 16.94 0.97
N GLN A 140 0.57 17.49 1.70
CA GLN A 140 1.43 18.56 1.19
C GLN A 140 2.42 18.06 0.14
N ASP A 141 3.04 16.89 0.34
CA ASP A 141 3.89 16.25 -0.68
C ASP A 141 3.11 16.00 -1.97
N MET A 142 1.90 15.45 -1.86
CA MET A 142 1.03 15.19 -3.02
C MET A 142 0.72 16.49 -3.79
N LEU A 143 0.33 17.56 -3.09
CA LEU A 143 0.06 18.85 -3.72
C LEU A 143 1.31 19.41 -4.41
N THR A 144 2.46 19.33 -3.76
CA THR A 144 3.72 19.88 -4.31
C THR A 144 4.15 19.15 -5.57
N LEU A 145 3.99 17.82 -5.64
CA LEU A 145 4.31 17.02 -6.83
C LEU A 145 3.34 17.21 -7.99
N GLN A 146 2.13 17.74 -7.72
CA GLN A 146 1.13 18.03 -8.75
C GLN A 146 1.30 19.42 -9.39
N MET A 147 2.08 20.30 -8.77
CA MET A 147 2.39 21.66 -9.25
C MET A 147 3.63 21.66 -10.15
#